data_AF-A0A1V3RY08-F1
#
_entry.id   AF-A0A1V3RY08-F1
#
_cell.length_a   1.000
_cell.length_b   1.000
_cell.length_c   1.000
_cell.angle_alpha   90.00
_cell.angle_beta   90.00
_cell.angle_gamma   90.00
#
_symmetry.space_group_name_H-M   'P 1'
#
loop_
_entity.id
_entity.type
_entity.pdbx_description
1 polymer ?
#
loop_
_entity_poly.entity_id
_entity_poly.type
_entity_poly.pdbx_seq_one_letter_code
_entity_poly.pdbx_strand_id
1 'polypeptide(L)'
;MDVSLPAPLSPGLLIDHGFFRGDLLFDHVPDTVFFLKDTQGRYTAVNHTLVQRCGFEHKAELIGQTAEQVFPLPLGSGFSQQDQRVLQGGPPINAQLELHLYGNRQPGWCLTWKVAVTDPQGRIVGLAGLSRDIQQPMGSTKEAAAVSRVIEHVAQHLDSPLPLEELAALAGLSVFQLDQRIRGLFGVTAGQYVLRARIERACDLLRHSRDPISEVALTCGYADQASFTRQFRKSVGLTPSAYRAMK
;
A
#
# COMPACT_ATOMS: atom_id res chain seq x y z
N MET A 1 49.19 -1.78 10.93
CA MET A 1 47.95 -1.83 11.74
C MET A 1 46.82 -1.86 10.75
N ASP A 2 46.32 -3.06 10.49
CA ASP A 2 45.25 -3.31 9.53
C ASP A 2 43.93 -2.97 10.23
N VAL A 3 43.37 -1.80 9.94
CA VAL A 3 42.09 -1.37 10.51
C VAL A 3 41.01 -1.94 9.61
N SER A 4 40.66 -3.21 9.86
CA SER A 4 39.46 -3.82 9.32
C SER A 4 38.26 -2.95 9.71
N LEU A 5 37.66 -2.29 8.72
CA LEU A 5 36.40 -1.58 8.90
C LEU A 5 35.31 -2.61 9.25
N PRO A 6 34.44 -2.32 10.23
CA PRO A 6 33.35 -3.23 10.59
C PRO A 6 32.46 -3.48 9.36
N ALA A 7 32.07 -4.74 9.15
CA ALA A 7 31.16 -5.12 8.08
C ALA A 7 29.88 -4.27 8.18
N PRO A 8 29.41 -3.65 7.08
CA PRO A 8 28.24 -2.78 7.13
C PRO A 8 27.02 -3.57 7.60
N LEU A 9 26.27 -2.99 8.55
CA LEU A 9 25.06 -3.56 9.16
C LEU A 9 23.89 -3.77 8.17
N SER A 10 24.06 -3.48 6.89
CA SER A 10 23.04 -3.61 5.84
C SER A 10 23.70 -3.84 4.47
N PRO A 11 23.47 -4.97 3.78
CA PRO A 11 24.00 -5.17 2.44
C PRO A 11 23.24 -4.29 1.43
N GLY A 12 23.93 -3.29 0.86
CA GLY A 12 23.43 -2.48 -0.25
C GLY A 12 23.63 -3.16 -1.62
N LEU A 13 23.10 -2.56 -2.70
CA LEU A 13 23.38 -3.00 -4.07
C LEU A 13 24.85 -2.68 -4.42
N LEU A 14 25.62 -3.64 -4.93
CA LEU A 14 26.98 -3.39 -5.42
C LEU A 14 26.92 -2.45 -6.64
N ILE A 15 27.54 -1.27 -6.53
CA ILE A 15 27.80 -0.35 -7.66
C ILE A 15 29.32 -0.26 -7.80
N ASP A 16 29.89 -0.85 -8.84
CA ASP A 16 31.30 -0.87 -9.28
C ASP A 16 32.39 -0.95 -8.20
N HIS A 17 32.49 0.02 -7.29
CA HIS A 17 33.42 0.07 -6.15
C HIS A 17 32.80 0.54 -4.81
N GLY A 18 31.49 0.38 -4.59
CA GLY A 18 30.77 0.74 -3.36
C GLY A 18 29.40 0.07 -3.17
N PHE A 19 28.74 0.34 -2.03
CA PHE A 19 27.38 -0.13 -1.75
C PHE A 19 26.36 0.99 -1.90
N PHE A 20 25.33 0.80 -2.72
CA PHE A 20 24.19 1.70 -2.79
C PHE A 20 23.39 1.65 -1.49
N ARG A 21 23.44 2.75 -0.74
CA ARG A 21 22.64 3.00 0.46
C ARG A 21 21.36 3.73 0.09
N GLY A 22 20.48 3.08 -0.67
CA GLY A 22 19.18 3.65 -1.05
C GLY A 22 18.37 4.10 0.16
N ASP A 23 18.54 3.42 1.29
CA ASP A 23 17.93 3.78 2.57
C ASP A 23 18.28 5.20 3.03
N LEU A 24 19.50 5.70 2.78
CA LEU A 24 19.90 7.06 3.17
C LEU A 24 19.21 8.13 2.31
N LEU A 25 18.98 7.83 1.02
CA LEU A 25 18.22 8.74 0.14
C LEU A 25 16.75 8.79 0.57
N PHE A 26 16.15 7.63 0.83
CA PHE A 26 14.75 7.53 1.23
C PHE A 26 14.48 7.99 2.67
N ASP A 27 15.50 8.18 3.52
CA ASP A 27 15.34 8.86 4.81
C ASP A 27 14.92 10.33 4.64
N HIS A 28 15.20 10.94 3.48
CA HIS A 28 14.78 12.31 3.16
C HIS A 28 13.37 12.41 2.53
N VAL A 29 12.65 11.29 2.42
CA VAL A 29 11.31 11.20 1.81
C VAL A 29 10.32 10.61 2.83
N PRO A 30 9.86 11.40 3.81
CA PRO A 30 9.18 10.87 5.00
C PRO A 30 7.78 10.28 4.73
N ASP A 31 7.17 10.60 3.59
CA ASP A 31 5.88 10.04 3.15
C ASP A 31 6.02 8.69 2.44
N THR A 32 7.25 8.19 2.28
CA THR A 32 7.54 6.98 1.51
C THR A 32 8.33 6.01 2.37
N VAL A 33 7.81 4.80 2.53
CA VAL A 33 8.55 3.63 3.02
C VAL A 33 9.43 3.09 1.90
N PHE A 34 10.66 2.73 2.23
CA PHE A 34 11.57 1.99 1.35
C PHE A 34 12.11 0.75 2.06
N PHE A 35 12.22 -0.36 1.33
CA PHE A 35 12.86 -1.55 1.84
C PHE A 35 13.52 -2.39 0.74
N LEU A 36 14.57 -3.11 1.14
CA LEU A 36 15.13 -4.26 0.43
C LEU A 36 14.97 -5.49 1.31
N LYS A 37 14.77 -6.64 0.67
CA LYS A 37 14.65 -7.94 1.32
C LYS A 37 15.50 -9.00 0.63
N ASP A 38 16.00 -9.96 1.41
CA ASP A 38 16.65 -11.16 0.89
C ASP A 38 15.64 -12.17 0.29
N THR A 39 16.13 -13.29 -0.23
CA THR A 39 15.30 -14.36 -0.79
C THR A 39 14.40 -15.07 0.22
N GLN A 40 14.62 -14.85 1.51
CA GLN A 40 13.78 -15.38 2.60
C GLN A 40 12.73 -14.34 3.05
N GLY A 41 12.69 -13.15 2.44
CA GLY A 41 11.76 -12.07 2.78
C GLY A 41 12.17 -11.28 4.03
N ARG A 42 13.43 -11.39 4.46
CA ARG A 42 13.97 -10.63 5.60
C ARG A 42 14.53 -9.30 5.14
N TYR A 43 14.28 -8.23 5.89
CA TYR A 43 14.79 -6.90 5.58
C TYR A 43 16.32 -6.86 5.59
N THR A 44 16.90 -6.33 4.51
CA THR A 44 18.34 -6.10 4.37
C THR A 44 18.69 -4.61 4.34
N ALA A 45 17.72 -3.76 3.97
CA ALA A 45 17.80 -2.31 4.10
C ALA A 45 16.39 -1.74 4.31
N VAL A 46 16.27 -0.69 5.11
CA VAL A 46 15.01 0.01 5.41
C VAL A 46 15.28 1.51 5.60
N ASN A 47 14.33 2.37 5.27
CA ASN A 47 14.42 3.79 5.65
C ASN A 47 13.77 4.07 7.02
N HIS A 48 14.02 5.25 7.57
CA HIS A 48 13.54 5.65 8.90
C HIS A 48 12.01 5.68 8.98
N THR A 49 11.32 5.99 7.88
CA THR A 49 9.85 5.93 7.82
C THR A 49 9.32 4.54 8.17
N LEU A 50 9.95 3.47 7.67
CA LEU A 50 9.53 2.10 7.99
C LEU A 50 9.81 1.76 9.47
N VAL A 51 10.96 2.19 10.00
CA VAL A 51 11.33 2.00 11.41
C VAL A 51 10.26 2.61 12.33
N GLN A 52 9.86 3.85 12.06
CA GLN A 52 8.81 4.55 12.83
C GLN A 52 7.45 3.84 12.75
N ARG A 53 7.03 3.36 11.57
CA ARG A 53 5.76 2.65 11.39
C ARG A 53 5.69 1.35 12.18
N CYS A 54 6.83 0.67 12.30
CA CYS A 54 6.96 -0.56 13.08
C CYS A 54 7.13 -0.28 14.59
N GLY A 55 7.28 0.99 15.01
CA GLY A 55 7.41 1.38 16.41
C GLY A 55 8.80 1.14 17.00
N PHE A 56 9.83 1.10 16.16
CA PHE A 56 11.23 0.95 16.57
C PHE A 56 11.98 2.30 16.49
N GLU A 57 13.19 2.37 17.07
CA GLU A 57 14.01 3.58 17.06
C GLU A 57 15.17 3.48 16.06
N HIS A 58 15.63 2.25 15.78
CA HIS A 58 16.84 2.00 15.02
C HIS A 58 16.58 1.02 13.87
N LYS A 59 17.19 1.31 12.71
CA LYS A 59 17.12 0.45 11.51
C LYS A 59 17.54 -0.99 11.81
N ALA A 60 18.55 -1.17 12.67
CA ALA A 60 19.10 -2.47 13.06
C ALA A 60 18.06 -3.44 13.66
N GLU A 61 17.00 -2.91 14.26
CA GLU A 61 15.92 -3.73 14.86
C GLU A 61 15.06 -4.43 13.81
N LEU A 62 14.99 -3.88 12.59
CA LEU A 62 14.26 -4.47 11.47
C LEU A 62 15.13 -5.39 10.62
N ILE A 63 16.45 -5.19 10.59
CA ILE A 63 17.35 -5.98 9.75
C ILE A 63 17.30 -7.46 10.17
N GLY A 64 17.14 -8.35 9.19
CA GLY A 64 16.98 -9.78 9.41
C GLY A 64 15.57 -10.21 9.82
N GLN A 65 14.63 -9.28 10.04
CA GLN A 65 13.24 -9.61 10.35
C GLN A 65 12.38 -9.67 9.09
N THR A 66 11.30 -10.42 9.12
CA THR A 66 10.23 -10.43 8.11
C THR A 66 9.15 -9.40 8.44
N ALA A 67 8.26 -9.08 7.48
CA ALA A 67 7.15 -8.16 7.75
C ALA A 67 6.23 -8.68 8.87
N GLU A 68 6.03 -10.00 8.92
CA GLU A 68 5.22 -10.68 9.94
C GLU A 68 5.77 -10.56 11.36
N GLN A 69 7.08 -10.39 11.51
CA GLN A 69 7.72 -10.23 12.82
C GLN A 69 7.71 -8.78 13.34
N VAL A 70 7.62 -7.78 12.46
CA VAL A 70 7.76 -6.36 12.83
C VAL A 70 6.47 -5.55 12.72
N PHE A 71 5.53 -5.97 11.89
CA PHE A 71 4.20 -5.35 11.84
C PHE A 71 3.25 -6.07 12.78
N PRO A 72 2.32 -5.33 13.44
CA PRO A 72 1.33 -5.97 14.26
C PRO A 72 0.50 -6.94 13.41
N LEU A 73 0.13 -8.07 14.02
CA LEU A 73 -0.89 -8.90 13.44
C LEU A 73 -2.16 -8.05 13.32
N PRO A 74 -2.77 -8.04 12.14
CA PRO A 74 -2.59 -9.00 11.05
C PRO A 74 -1.88 -8.47 9.79
N LEU A 75 -1.41 -7.24 9.78
CA LEU A 75 -0.82 -6.60 8.59
C LEU A 75 0.43 -7.34 8.09
N GLY A 76 1.29 -7.76 9.02
CA GLY A 76 2.58 -8.37 8.69
C GLY A 76 2.47 -9.65 7.85
N SER A 77 1.50 -10.52 8.12
CA SER A 77 1.34 -11.78 7.36
C SER A 77 0.90 -11.53 5.92
N GLY A 78 0.03 -10.53 5.70
CA GLY A 78 -0.37 -10.07 4.37
C GLY A 78 0.82 -9.59 3.54
N PHE A 79 1.68 -8.76 4.15
CA PHE A 79 2.88 -8.27 3.50
C PHE A 79 3.90 -9.39 3.21
N SER A 80 4.14 -10.31 4.14
CA SER A 80 5.01 -11.47 3.92
C SER A 80 4.50 -12.36 2.79
N GLN A 81 3.18 -12.61 2.70
CA GLN A 81 2.60 -13.42 1.62
C GLN A 81 2.81 -12.77 0.23
N GLN A 82 2.71 -11.45 0.15
CA GLN A 82 3.01 -10.71 -1.07
C GLN A 82 4.49 -10.82 -1.44
N ASP A 83 5.39 -10.68 -0.47
CA ASP A 83 6.83 -10.78 -0.71
C ASP A 83 7.18 -12.16 -1.25
N GLN A 84 6.65 -13.22 -0.63
CA GLN A 84 6.83 -14.60 -1.09
C GLN A 84 6.37 -14.80 -2.53
N ARG A 85 5.22 -14.25 -2.92
CA ARG A 85 4.74 -14.33 -4.30
C ARG A 85 5.72 -13.70 -5.29
N VAL A 86 6.28 -12.53 -4.98
CA VAL A 86 7.23 -11.86 -5.87
C VAL A 86 8.57 -12.62 -5.89
N LEU A 87 9.04 -13.09 -4.73
CA LEU A 87 10.27 -13.87 -4.60
C LEU A 87 10.20 -15.24 -5.31
N GLN A 88 9.01 -15.80 -5.47
CA GLN A 88 8.75 -17.02 -6.24
C GLN A 88 8.59 -16.79 -7.75
N GLY A 89 8.88 -15.58 -8.25
CA GLY A 89 8.77 -15.24 -9.68
C GLY A 89 7.37 -14.83 -10.12
N GLY A 90 6.48 -14.51 -9.18
CA GLY A 90 5.19 -13.90 -9.49
C GLY A 90 5.33 -12.48 -10.06
N PRO A 91 4.24 -11.92 -10.61
CA PRO A 91 4.27 -10.57 -11.18
C PRO A 91 4.57 -9.51 -10.11
N PRO A 92 5.21 -8.39 -10.50
CA PRO A 92 5.47 -7.29 -9.57
C PRO A 92 4.17 -6.71 -9.04
N ILE A 93 4.23 -6.17 -7.83
CA ILE A 93 3.16 -5.33 -7.30
C ILE A 93 3.40 -3.92 -7.81
N ASN A 94 2.41 -3.35 -8.50
CA ASN A 94 2.50 -2.01 -9.09
C ASN A 94 1.33 -1.15 -8.62
N ALA A 95 1.64 -0.09 -7.86
CA ALA A 95 0.68 0.86 -7.31
C ALA A 95 -0.52 0.18 -6.63
N GLN A 96 -0.28 -0.85 -5.81
CA GLN A 96 -1.35 -1.53 -5.10
C GLN A 96 -1.84 -0.67 -3.93
N LEU A 97 -3.14 -0.39 -3.91
CA LEU A 97 -3.78 0.35 -2.83
C LEU A 97 -3.91 -0.52 -1.57
N GLU A 98 -3.26 -0.10 -0.50
CA GLU A 98 -3.15 -0.86 0.76
C GLU A 98 -3.31 0.03 1.99
N LEU A 99 -3.87 -0.53 3.04
CA LEU A 99 -3.89 0.05 4.37
C LEU A 99 -2.60 -0.33 5.10
N HIS A 100 -1.87 0.68 5.54
CA HIS A 100 -0.66 0.58 6.34
C HIS A 100 -0.88 1.28 7.68
N LEU A 101 0.13 1.21 8.55
CA LEU A 101 0.24 2.13 9.68
C LEU A 101 1.12 3.31 9.26
N TYR A 102 0.72 4.53 9.61
CA TYR A 102 1.59 5.70 9.53
C TYR A 102 2.51 5.77 10.75
N GLY A 103 3.48 6.70 10.76
CA GLY A 103 4.44 6.83 11.87
C GLY A 103 3.79 7.08 13.24
N ASN A 104 2.60 7.68 13.26
CA ASN A 104 1.77 7.84 14.47
C ASN A 104 0.98 6.57 14.85
N ARG A 105 1.23 5.45 14.19
CA ARG A 105 0.56 4.15 14.32
C ARG A 105 -0.94 4.15 14.03
N GLN A 106 -1.46 5.19 13.38
CA GLN A 106 -2.82 5.21 12.87
C GLN A 106 -2.88 4.54 11.49
N PRO A 107 -4.00 3.85 11.17
CA PRO A 107 -4.19 3.31 9.83
C PRO A 107 -4.22 4.42 8.78
N GLY A 108 -3.57 4.17 7.65
CA GLY A 108 -3.50 5.12 6.54
C GLY A 108 -3.28 4.42 5.21
N TRP A 109 -3.75 5.05 4.13
CA TRP A 109 -3.68 4.46 2.79
C TRP A 109 -2.33 4.73 2.15
N CYS A 110 -1.79 3.71 1.48
CA CYS A 110 -0.58 3.78 0.68
C CYS A 110 -0.81 3.18 -0.71
N LEU A 111 0.02 3.61 -1.66
CA LEU A 111 0.29 2.85 -2.87
C LEU A 111 1.61 2.09 -2.68
N THR A 112 1.59 0.78 -2.92
CA THR A 112 2.74 -0.11 -2.74
C THR A 112 3.25 -0.64 -4.07
N TRP A 113 4.57 -0.64 -4.21
CA TRP A 113 5.30 -1.28 -5.29
C TRP A 113 6.25 -2.32 -4.72
N LYS A 114 6.33 -3.48 -5.38
CA LYS A 114 7.28 -4.54 -5.05
C LYS A 114 7.78 -5.19 -6.33
N VAL A 115 9.09 -5.32 -6.46
CA VAL A 115 9.75 -5.92 -7.62
C VAL A 115 10.79 -6.93 -7.15
N ALA A 116 10.93 -8.02 -7.90
CA ALA A 116 12.03 -8.94 -7.68
C ALA A 116 13.34 -8.26 -8.07
N VAL A 117 14.37 -8.44 -7.25
CA VAL A 117 15.74 -8.05 -7.57
C VAL A 117 16.43 -9.27 -8.14
N THR A 118 17.01 -9.14 -9.34
CA THR A 118 17.69 -10.24 -10.03
C THR A 118 19.18 -9.97 -10.18
N ASP A 119 19.98 -11.03 -10.18
CA ASP A 119 21.37 -10.97 -10.62
C ASP A 119 21.48 -10.86 -12.17
N PRO A 120 22.68 -10.69 -12.74
CA PRO A 120 22.86 -10.62 -14.19
C PRO A 120 22.48 -11.90 -14.95
N GLN A 121 22.30 -13.03 -14.26
CA GLN A 121 21.82 -14.29 -14.84
C GLN A 121 20.29 -14.42 -14.75
N GLY A 122 19.59 -13.40 -14.26
CA GLY A 122 18.14 -13.40 -14.12
C GLY A 122 17.62 -14.18 -12.90
N ARG A 123 18.49 -14.62 -11.99
CA ARG A 123 18.08 -15.32 -10.77
C ARG A 123 17.60 -14.31 -9.73
N ILE A 124 16.47 -14.59 -9.08
CA ILE A 124 15.94 -13.74 -8.00
C ILE A 124 16.86 -13.85 -6.79
N VAL A 125 17.46 -12.73 -6.39
CA VAL A 125 18.36 -12.60 -5.23
C VAL A 125 17.73 -11.81 -4.08
N GLY A 126 16.53 -11.29 -4.29
CA GLY A 126 15.79 -10.55 -3.27
C GLY A 126 14.61 -9.80 -3.85
N LEU A 127 14.16 -8.80 -3.11
CA LEU A 127 13.02 -7.97 -3.47
C LEU A 127 13.26 -6.53 -3.00
N ALA A 128 12.88 -5.58 -3.84
CA ALA A 128 12.85 -4.17 -3.51
C ALA A 128 11.40 -3.70 -3.49
N GLY A 129 11.08 -2.78 -2.60
CA GLY A 129 9.76 -2.19 -2.57
C GLY A 129 9.71 -0.84 -1.91
N LEU A 130 8.61 -0.15 -2.19
CA LEU A 130 8.29 1.12 -1.57
C LEU A 130 6.78 1.21 -1.36
N SER A 131 6.37 1.92 -0.31
CA SER A 131 4.97 2.24 -0.03
C SER A 131 4.86 3.74 0.21
N ARG A 132 4.18 4.46 -0.68
CA ARG A 132 3.99 5.91 -0.58
C ARG A 132 2.62 6.21 0.01
N ASP A 133 2.58 7.13 0.96
CA ASP A 133 1.35 7.61 1.57
C ASP A 133 0.47 8.35 0.59
N ILE A 134 -0.83 8.07 0.68
CA ILE A 134 -1.84 8.82 -0.04
C ILE A 134 -2.22 10.00 0.87
N GLN A 135 -1.65 11.16 0.57
CA GLN A 135 -1.96 12.39 1.30
C GLN A 135 -3.45 12.75 1.16
N GLN A 136 -3.99 13.40 2.20
CA GLN A 136 -5.30 14.03 2.11
C GLN A 136 -5.27 15.10 1.01
N PRO A 137 -6.40 15.38 0.34
CA PRO A 137 -6.40 16.20 -0.86
C PRO A 137 -5.69 17.54 -0.65
N MET A 138 -4.57 17.73 -1.37
CA MET A 138 -3.76 18.96 -1.37
C MET A 138 -4.05 19.83 -2.60
N GLY A 139 -5.20 19.63 -3.22
CA GLY A 139 -5.60 20.32 -4.44
C GLY A 139 -6.11 21.73 -4.21
N SER A 140 -6.02 22.56 -5.24
CA SER A 140 -6.67 23.86 -5.24
C SER A 140 -8.19 23.71 -5.15
N THR A 141 -8.88 24.69 -4.55
CA THR A 141 -10.35 24.74 -4.51
C THR A 141 -10.98 24.59 -5.90
N LYS A 142 -10.27 25.02 -6.97
CA LYS A 142 -10.72 24.89 -8.36
C LYS A 142 -10.72 23.45 -8.87
N GLU A 143 -9.66 22.69 -8.61
CA GLU A 143 -9.60 21.28 -9.03
C GLU A 143 -10.64 20.45 -8.27
N ALA A 144 -10.78 20.70 -6.96
CA ALA A 144 -11.81 20.07 -6.14
C ALA A 144 -13.23 20.42 -6.62
N ALA A 145 -13.48 21.68 -6.98
CA ALA A 145 -14.77 22.09 -7.55
C ALA A 145 -15.08 21.35 -8.86
N ALA A 146 -14.06 21.12 -9.69
CA ALA A 146 -14.22 20.54 -11.01
C ALA A 146 -14.63 19.06 -10.99
N VAL A 147 -14.35 18.33 -9.90
CA VAL A 147 -14.77 16.93 -9.70
C VAL A 147 -15.65 16.74 -8.46
N SER A 148 -16.13 17.83 -7.86
CA SER A 148 -16.99 17.81 -6.66
C SER A 148 -18.22 16.92 -6.84
N ARG A 149 -18.91 17.05 -7.99
CA ARG A 149 -20.06 16.21 -8.36
C ARG A 149 -19.71 14.72 -8.41
N VAL A 150 -18.49 14.37 -8.82
CA VAL A 150 -18.02 12.97 -8.85
C VAL A 150 -17.76 12.47 -7.45
N ILE A 151 -17.09 13.28 -6.61
CA ILE A 151 -16.81 12.93 -5.21
C ILE A 151 -18.11 12.68 -4.45
N GLU A 152 -19.08 13.58 -4.58
CA GLU A 152 -20.40 13.46 -3.96
C GLU A 152 -21.17 12.24 -4.48
N HIS A 153 -21.19 12.04 -5.80
CA HIS A 153 -21.86 10.90 -6.41
C HIS A 153 -21.26 9.57 -5.94
N VAL A 154 -19.93 9.44 -5.91
CA VAL A 154 -19.25 8.24 -5.41
C VAL A 154 -19.62 8.00 -3.95
N ALA A 155 -19.61 9.02 -3.10
CA ALA A 155 -19.93 8.87 -1.68
C ALA A 155 -21.38 8.40 -1.43
N GLN A 156 -22.32 8.79 -2.29
CA GLN A 156 -23.75 8.46 -2.17
C GLN A 156 -24.13 7.12 -2.81
N HIS A 157 -23.35 6.60 -3.76
CA HIS A 157 -23.73 5.45 -4.61
C HIS A 157 -22.68 4.33 -4.59
N LEU A 158 -22.06 4.07 -3.43
CA LEU A 158 -21.04 3.01 -3.30
C LEU A 158 -21.60 1.59 -3.46
N ASP A 159 -22.91 1.41 -3.33
CA ASP A 159 -23.67 0.17 -3.43
C ASP A 159 -23.99 -0.25 -4.87
N SER A 160 -23.84 0.65 -5.85
CA SER A 160 -24.07 0.39 -7.27
C SER A 160 -22.77 0.36 -8.08
N PRO A 161 -22.78 -0.18 -9.31
CA PRO A 161 -21.69 0.02 -10.27
C PRO A 161 -21.39 1.51 -10.48
N LEU A 162 -20.10 1.85 -10.56
CA LEU A 162 -19.62 3.22 -10.79
C LEU A 162 -18.62 3.22 -11.97
N PRO A 163 -19.09 3.04 -13.22
CA PRO A 163 -18.23 3.03 -14.38
C PRO A 163 -17.58 4.42 -14.57
N LEU A 164 -16.31 4.45 -14.98
CA LEU A 164 -15.55 5.70 -15.05
C LEU A 164 -16.10 6.65 -16.12
N GLU A 165 -16.74 6.10 -17.15
CA GLU A 165 -17.40 6.84 -18.22
C GLU A 165 -18.55 7.70 -17.67
N GLU A 166 -19.38 7.15 -16.78
CA GLU A 166 -20.49 7.87 -16.16
C GLU A 166 -19.96 8.93 -15.20
N LEU A 167 -18.96 8.60 -14.38
CA LEU A 167 -18.32 9.58 -13.51
C LEU A 167 -17.69 10.74 -14.30
N ALA A 168 -17.06 10.44 -15.44
CA ALA A 168 -16.47 11.47 -16.28
C ALA A 168 -17.56 12.36 -16.91
N ALA A 169 -18.66 11.76 -17.38
CA ALA A 169 -19.82 12.49 -17.90
C ALA A 169 -20.45 13.42 -16.86
N LEU A 170 -20.56 13.00 -15.59
CA LEU A 170 -21.05 13.84 -14.49
C LEU A 170 -20.23 15.13 -14.32
N ALA A 171 -18.93 15.09 -14.60
CA ALA A 171 -18.06 16.26 -14.53
C ALA A 171 -17.92 17.01 -15.87
N GLY A 172 -18.49 16.50 -16.97
CA GLY A 172 -18.28 17.02 -18.32
C GLY A 172 -16.84 16.80 -18.83
N LEU A 173 -16.24 15.67 -18.46
CA LEU A 173 -14.84 15.33 -18.76
C LEU A 173 -14.73 14.05 -19.57
N SER A 174 -13.58 13.86 -20.22
CA SER A 174 -13.17 12.53 -20.65
C SER A 174 -12.68 11.69 -19.45
N VAL A 175 -12.69 10.37 -19.58
CA VAL A 175 -12.16 9.45 -18.56
C VAL A 175 -10.70 9.77 -18.22
N PHE A 176 -9.89 10.11 -19.23
CA PHE A 176 -8.50 10.53 -19.03
C PHE A 176 -8.41 11.82 -18.19
N GLN A 177 -9.22 12.84 -18.50
CA GLN A 177 -9.23 14.09 -17.74
C GLN A 177 -9.70 13.89 -16.30
N LEU A 178 -10.71 13.04 -16.09
CA LEU A 178 -11.15 12.65 -14.76
C LEU A 178 -9.99 12.00 -13.98
N ASP A 179 -9.31 11.03 -14.58
CA ASP A 179 -8.19 10.32 -13.94
C ASP A 179 -7.04 11.27 -13.58
N GLN A 180 -6.66 12.20 -14.49
CA GLN A 180 -5.63 13.20 -14.21
C GLN A 180 -6.03 14.12 -13.04
N ARG A 181 -7.30 14.55 -12.97
CA ARG A 181 -7.79 15.40 -11.88
C ARG A 181 -7.83 14.65 -10.56
N ILE A 182 -8.34 13.42 -10.54
CA ILE A 182 -8.35 12.60 -9.32
C ILE A 182 -6.93 12.30 -8.85
N ARG A 183 -5.97 12.04 -9.76
CA ARG A 183 -4.56 11.89 -9.39
C ARG A 183 -3.96 13.17 -8.81
N GLY A 184 -4.22 14.32 -9.41
CA GLY A 184 -3.74 15.60 -8.91
C GLY A 184 -4.28 15.93 -7.52
N LEU A 185 -5.53 15.56 -7.25
CA LEU A 185 -6.17 15.79 -5.96
C LEU A 185 -5.81 14.75 -4.90
N PHE A 186 -5.86 13.47 -5.24
CA PHE A 186 -5.84 12.36 -4.28
C PHE A 186 -4.64 11.42 -4.45
N GLY A 187 -3.75 11.65 -5.41
CA GLY A 187 -2.57 10.81 -5.65
C GLY A 187 -2.89 9.39 -6.17
N VAL A 188 -4.14 9.09 -6.51
CA VAL A 188 -4.62 7.77 -6.94
C VAL A 188 -5.41 7.86 -8.24
N THR A 189 -5.60 6.74 -8.93
CA THR A 189 -6.50 6.68 -10.10
C THR A 189 -7.96 6.90 -9.70
N ALA A 190 -8.83 7.28 -10.64
CA ALA A 190 -10.27 7.36 -10.40
C ALA A 190 -10.86 6.02 -9.90
N GLY A 191 -10.42 4.90 -10.48
CA GLY A 191 -10.84 3.56 -10.03
C GLY A 191 -10.32 3.21 -8.63
N GLN A 192 -9.07 3.58 -8.31
CA GLN A 192 -8.51 3.40 -6.97
C GLN A 192 -9.22 4.26 -5.92
N TYR A 193 -9.65 5.47 -6.30
CA TYR A 193 -10.47 6.33 -5.44
C TYR A 193 -11.80 5.68 -5.08
N VAL A 194 -12.52 5.14 -6.07
CA VAL A 194 -13.78 4.40 -5.82
C VAL A 194 -13.52 3.16 -4.95
N LEU A 195 -12.48 2.39 -5.27
CA LEU A 195 -12.10 1.22 -4.48
C LEU A 195 -11.81 1.59 -3.02
N ARG A 196 -11.03 2.65 -2.79
CA ARG A 196 -10.73 3.18 -1.47
C ARG A 196 -12.01 3.50 -0.69
N ALA A 197 -12.91 4.26 -1.31
CA ALA A 197 -14.17 4.66 -0.68
C ALA A 197 -15.04 3.44 -0.31
N ARG A 198 -15.12 2.42 -1.19
CA ARG A 198 -15.83 1.16 -0.90
C ARG A 198 -15.22 0.40 0.28
N ILE A 199 -13.89 0.31 0.34
CA ILE A 199 -13.22 -0.38 1.46
C ILE A 199 -13.35 0.41 2.76
N GLU A 200 -13.27 1.73 2.73
CA GLU A 200 -13.52 2.59 3.91
C GLU A 200 -14.94 2.37 4.44
N ARG A 201 -15.95 2.39 3.56
CA ARG A 201 -17.34 2.08 3.92
C ARG A 201 -17.49 0.68 4.51
N ALA A 202 -16.81 -0.32 3.93
CA ALA A 202 -16.82 -1.68 4.43
C ALA A 202 -16.19 -1.77 5.83
N CYS A 203 -15.05 -1.13 6.06
CA CYS A 203 -14.41 -1.05 7.38
C CYS A 203 -15.36 -0.46 8.43
N ASP A 204 -16.12 0.57 8.07
CA ASP A 204 -17.08 1.20 8.97
C ASP A 204 -18.28 0.29 9.27
N LEU A 205 -18.84 -0.38 8.27
CA LEU A 205 -19.92 -1.36 8.47
C LEU A 205 -19.43 -2.54 9.32
N LEU A 206 -18.25 -3.10 9.02
CA LEU A 206 -17.68 -4.20 9.80
C LEU A 206 -17.43 -3.81 11.27
N ARG A 207 -17.06 -2.55 11.55
CA ARG A 207 -16.82 -2.02 12.90
C ARG A 207 -18.10 -1.64 13.66
N HIS A 208 -19.17 -1.24 12.98
CA HIS A 208 -20.33 -0.66 13.67
C HIS A 208 -21.63 -1.45 13.51
N SER A 209 -21.71 -2.39 12.56
CA SER A 209 -22.87 -3.26 12.38
C SER A 209 -22.58 -4.73 12.70
N ARG A 210 -23.63 -5.55 12.64
CA ARG A 210 -23.58 -7.03 12.75
C ARG A 210 -24.01 -7.72 11.45
N ASP A 211 -24.18 -6.97 10.38
CA ASP A 211 -24.71 -7.48 9.11
C ASP A 211 -23.84 -8.63 8.59
N PRO A 212 -24.40 -9.65 7.94
CA PRO A 212 -23.62 -10.71 7.30
C PRO A 212 -22.56 -10.13 6.35
N ILE A 213 -21.39 -10.78 6.25
CA ILE A 213 -20.32 -10.33 5.35
C ILE A 213 -20.80 -10.24 3.89
N SER A 214 -21.75 -11.09 3.49
CA SER A 214 -22.42 -11.04 2.20
C SER A 214 -23.24 -9.77 1.99
N GLU A 215 -23.93 -9.28 3.03
CA GLU A 215 -24.72 -8.04 2.97
C GLU A 215 -23.79 -6.83 2.90
N VAL A 216 -22.73 -6.80 3.73
CA VAL A 216 -21.69 -5.76 3.65
C VAL A 216 -21.08 -5.69 2.25
N ALA A 217 -20.84 -6.84 1.61
CA ALA A 217 -20.33 -6.89 0.24
C ALA A 217 -21.28 -6.19 -0.75
N LEU A 218 -22.58 -6.49 -0.69
CA LEU A 218 -23.61 -5.89 -1.55
C LEU A 218 -23.73 -4.38 -1.31
N THR A 219 -23.78 -3.94 -0.04
CA THR A 219 -23.82 -2.51 0.32
C THR A 219 -22.59 -1.72 -0.13
N CYS A 220 -21.46 -2.41 -0.35
CA CYS A 220 -20.24 -1.80 -0.88
C CYS A 220 -20.08 -2.01 -2.40
N GLY A 221 -21.12 -2.43 -3.10
CA GLY A 221 -21.16 -2.52 -4.56
C GLY A 221 -20.36 -3.69 -5.14
N TYR A 222 -20.16 -4.76 -4.36
CA TYR A 222 -19.58 -6.02 -4.84
C TYR A 222 -20.70 -7.00 -5.22
N ALA A 223 -20.53 -7.69 -6.34
CA ALA A 223 -21.50 -8.68 -6.82
C ALA A 223 -21.63 -9.90 -5.89
N ASP A 224 -20.56 -10.26 -5.18
CA ASP A 224 -20.53 -11.42 -4.30
C ASP A 224 -19.50 -11.27 -3.17
N GLN A 225 -19.71 -12.06 -2.10
CA GLN A 225 -18.84 -12.07 -0.91
C GLN A 225 -17.40 -12.50 -1.21
N ALA A 226 -17.19 -13.41 -2.16
CA ALA A 226 -15.85 -13.94 -2.45
C ALA A 226 -14.98 -12.86 -3.12
N SER A 227 -15.55 -12.12 -4.07
CA SER A 227 -14.93 -10.96 -4.73
C SER A 227 -14.63 -9.86 -3.72
N PHE A 228 -15.58 -9.53 -2.85
CA PHE A 228 -15.36 -8.60 -1.75
C PHE A 228 -14.23 -9.06 -0.82
N THR A 229 -14.27 -10.32 -0.35
CA THR A 229 -13.27 -10.86 0.59
C THR A 229 -11.86 -10.82 0.01
N ARG A 230 -11.70 -11.16 -1.28
CA ARG A 230 -10.41 -11.07 -1.98
C ARG A 230 -9.92 -9.62 -2.03
N GLN A 231 -10.79 -8.69 -2.41
CA GLN A 231 -10.41 -7.28 -2.53
C GLN A 231 -10.14 -6.63 -1.16
N PHE A 232 -10.96 -6.92 -0.16
CA PHE A 232 -10.78 -6.46 1.21
C PHE A 232 -9.46 -6.98 1.79
N ARG A 233 -9.15 -8.27 1.61
CA ARG A 233 -7.84 -8.82 2.02
C ARG A 233 -6.68 -8.20 1.28
N LYS A 234 -6.83 -7.93 -0.02
CA LYS A 234 -5.80 -7.27 -0.82
C LYS A 234 -5.52 -5.84 -0.32
N SER A 235 -6.55 -5.11 0.09
CA SER A 235 -6.44 -3.72 0.52
C SER A 235 -6.13 -3.57 2.01
N VAL A 236 -6.68 -4.40 2.89
CA VAL A 236 -6.60 -4.26 4.36
C VAL A 236 -5.60 -5.24 4.98
N GLY A 237 -5.15 -6.25 4.23
CA GLY A 237 -4.32 -7.35 4.75
C GLY A 237 -5.11 -8.45 5.45
N LEU A 238 -6.43 -8.25 5.67
CA LEU A 238 -7.30 -9.13 6.43
C LEU A 238 -8.49 -9.67 5.69
N THR A 239 -9.03 -10.80 6.14
CA THR A 239 -10.40 -11.14 5.76
C THR A 239 -11.39 -10.22 6.49
N PRO A 240 -12.57 -9.92 5.91
CA PRO A 240 -13.61 -9.12 6.57
C PRO A 240 -13.99 -9.66 7.96
N SER A 241 -14.07 -10.99 8.11
CA SER A 241 -14.40 -11.63 9.39
C SER A 241 -13.33 -11.40 10.45
N ALA A 242 -12.05 -11.52 10.08
CA ALA A 242 -10.94 -11.26 10.99
C ALA A 242 -10.86 -9.78 11.38
N TYR A 243 -11.10 -8.86 10.44
CA TYR A 243 -11.18 -7.42 10.73
C TYR A 243 -12.31 -7.10 11.72
N ARG A 244 -13.49 -7.71 11.55
CA ARG A 244 -14.61 -7.56 12.48
C ARG A 244 -14.31 -8.06 13.90
N ALA A 245 -13.52 -9.12 14.02
CA ALA A 245 -13.14 -9.70 15.31
C ALA A 245 -12.14 -8.84 16.10
N MET A 246 -11.60 -7.77 15.50
CA MET A 246 -10.72 -6.81 16.17
C MET A 246 -11.49 -5.69 16.91
N LYS A 247 -12.84 -5.71 16.91
CA LYS A 247 -13.65 -4.88 17.83
C LYS A 247 -13.39 -5.28 19.27
#